data_AF-A0A2U3AQF3-F1
#
_entry.id   AF-A0A2U3AQF3-F1
#
_cell.length_a   1.000
_cell.length_b   1.000
_cell.length_c   1.000
_cell.angle_alpha   90.00
_cell.angle_beta   90.00
_cell.angle_gamma   90.00
#
_symmetry.space_group_name_H-M   'P 1'
#
loop_
_entity.id
_entity.type
_entity.pdbx_description
1 polymer ?
#
loop_
_entity_poly.entity_id
_entity_poly.type
_entity_poly.pdbx_seq_one_letter_code
_entity_poly.pdbx_strand_id
1 'polypeptide(L)'
;MMKSNSDSEQTLDRMAIRYLQAPQVKKVKERYVQDAKERIPQYFSPEKRMHAQAMTIEDIQQQGLPIEIFWRMVEYNLNAKEGMSINRLSNIDEHIDYLASEYVVYHERIHRDFDGEDQKQQLTQLDNVFTRSFDRMVNYYINTVGKFFERNDIKDESAIMFQSITELYLRKIHLYANFIRLEPDYAQVAHTEDQWLLRDSYFMGDVLRLIISKLYPQCILMPTTMYTETELSLAGIIFQSANKWLITQKSTAVSEEQLGIELGLFAMKINLILQKNDISNDLRHKITTVYSSFYNYKIADINKRQQEATENIYKLENDLYAALDENIVSHWTKKLNQYVLNEDIAGVFVEGIPNALSMFKQKVEHGNALERYQMNNEWFQFYNDSTTITYNHSNLFTYKLRLNDWNDFVEKVNLDLKWQYYSQPTL
;
A
#
# COMPACT_ATOMS: atom_id res chain seq x y z
N MET A 1 29.84 -20.24 -32.97
CA MET A 1 28.46 -20.26 -32.47
C MET A 1 28.32 -19.08 -31.51
N MET A 2 28.06 -17.88 -32.05
CA MET A 2 27.85 -16.62 -31.32
C MET A 2 26.85 -15.81 -32.16
N LYS A 3 25.58 -16.17 -32.06
CA LYS A 3 24.46 -15.54 -32.79
C LYS A 3 23.25 -15.26 -31.89
N SER A 4 23.42 -15.27 -30.56
CA SER A 4 22.28 -15.19 -29.62
C SER A 4 22.04 -13.82 -28.99
N ASN A 5 22.95 -12.85 -29.09
CA ASN A 5 22.74 -11.53 -28.46
C ASN A 5 22.16 -10.46 -29.41
N SER A 6 22.43 -10.52 -30.72
CA SER A 6 21.91 -9.51 -31.66
C SER A 6 20.42 -9.69 -31.96
N ASP A 7 19.94 -10.94 -31.99
CA ASP A 7 18.55 -11.24 -32.31
C ASP A 7 17.61 -10.93 -31.13
N SER A 8 18.08 -11.02 -29.88
CA SER A 8 17.30 -10.63 -28.69
C SER A 8 17.17 -9.12 -28.56
N GLU A 9 18.25 -8.36 -28.83
CA GLU A 9 18.22 -6.89 -28.83
C GLU A 9 17.31 -6.35 -29.95
N GLN A 10 17.42 -6.87 -31.18
CA GLN A 10 16.56 -6.44 -32.29
C GLN A 10 15.07 -6.77 -32.10
N THR A 11 14.76 -7.83 -31.36
CA THR A 11 13.37 -8.20 -31.07
C THR A 11 12.78 -7.31 -29.97
N LEU A 12 13.58 -6.93 -28.98
CA LEU A 12 13.20 -5.97 -27.93
C LEU A 12 12.94 -4.57 -28.51
N ASP A 13 13.81 -4.08 -29.41
CA ASP A 13 13.63 -2.78 -30.08
C ASP A 13 12.32 -2.72 -30.89
N ARG A 14 12.02 -3.78 -31.65
CA ARG A 14 10.78 -3.84 -32.44
C ARG A 14 9.52 -3.90 -31.57
N MET A 15 9.60 -4.56 -30.41
CA MET A 15 8.49 -4.64 -29.46
C MET A 15 8.28 -3.28 -28.77
N ALA A 16 9.35 -2.61 -28.35
CA ALA A 16 9.32 -1.27 -27.75
C ALA A 16 8.65 -0.24 -28.69
N ILE A 17 9.12 -0.16 -29.94
CA ILE A 17 8.58 0.78 -30.94
C ILE A 17 7.08 0.54 -31.20
N ARG A 18 6.65 -0.73 -31.29
CA ARG A 18 5.24 -1.08 -31.55
C ARG A 18 4.31 -0.64 -30.41
N TYR A 19 4.76 -0.77 -29.16
CA TYR A 19 3.98 -0.35 -27.99
C TYR A 19 3.95 1.16 -27.81
N LEU A 20 5.05 1.86 -28.10
CA LEU A 20 5.09 3.32 -28.08
C LEU A 20 4.06 3.95 -29.03
N GLN A 21 3.78 3.29 -30.16
CA GLN A 21 2.81 3.71 -31.16
C GLN A 21 1.40 3.16 -30.94
N ALA A 22 1.17 2.38 -29.87
CA ALA A 22 -0.14 1.78 -29.63
C ALA A 22 -1.18 2.86 -29.27
N PRO A 23 -2.41 2.83 -29.83
CA PRO A 23 -3.42 3.87 -29.62
C PRO A 23 -3.73 4.15 -28.15
N GLN A 24 -3.71 3.12 -27.30
CA GLN A 24 -3.92 3.26 -25.86
C GLN A 24 -2.80 4.04 -25.17
N VAL A 25 -1.54 3.85 -25.57
CA VAL A 25 -0.40 4.57 -25.00
C VAL A 25 -0.47 6.04 -25.42
N LYS A 26 -0.83 6.30 -26.68
CA LYS A 26 -1.03 7.66 -27.19
C LYS A 26 -2.09 8.43 -26.42
N LYS A 27 -3.26 7.82 -26.19
CA LYS A 27 -4.37 8.47 -25.44
C LYS A 27 -3.98 8.79 -24.00
N VAL A 28 -3.20 7.92 -23.35
CA VAL A 28 -2.72 8.18 -21.97
C VAL A 28 -1.63 9.26 -21.96
N LYS A 29 -0.75 9.29 -22.96
CA LYS A 29 0.23 10.39 -23.14
C LYS A 29 -0.46 11.74 -23.31
N GLU A 30 -1.50 11.83 -24.15
CA GLU A 30 -2.30 13.05 -24.33
C GLU A 30 -2.88 13.55 -23.01
N ARG A 31 -3.36 12.63 -22.16
CA ARG A 31 -3.80 12.96 -20.80
C ARG A 31 -2.66 13.50 -19.94
N TYR A 32 -1.49 12.86 -19.93
CA TYR A 32 -0.33 13.35 -19.16
C TYR A 32 0.15 14.74 -19.62
N VAL A 33 0.08 15.03 -20.92
CA VAL A 33 0.36 16.37 -21.46
C VAL A 33 -0.65 17.39 -20.92
N GLN A 34 -1.94 17.05 -20.93
CA GLN A 34 -2.98 17.92 -20.38
C GLN A 34 -2.79 18.15 -18.88
N ASP A 35 -2.54 17.08 -18.12
CA ASP A 35 -2.26 17.15 -16.69
C ASP A 35 -1.00 18.00 -16.42
N ALA A 36 0.03 17.91 -17.25
CA ALA A 36 1.23 18.76 -17.14
C ALA A 36 0.90 20.25 -17.35
N LYS A 37 0.07 20.58 -18.34
CA LYS A 37 -0.39 21.95 -18.61
C LYS A 37 -1.19 22.51 -17.43
N GLU A 38 -2.05 21.72 -16.78
CA GLU A 38 -2.83 22.13 -15.60
C GLU A 38 -1.98 22.26 -14.33
N ARG A 39 -0.88 21.51 -14.24
CA ARG A 39 0.06 21.52 -13.13
C ARG A 39 0.94 22.77 -13.10
N ILE A 40 1.13 23.47 -14.22
CA ILE A 40 1.92 24.71 -14.26
C ILE A 40 1.12 25.86 -13.63
N PRO A 41 1.73 26.68 -12.75
CA PRO A 41 3.13 26.68 -12.30
C PRO A 41 3.33 25.99 -10.92
N GLN A 42 2.38 25.19 -10.45
CA GLN A 42 2.15 24.88 -9.03
C GLN A 42 3.36 24.27 -8.29
N TYR A 43 4.35 23.74 -9.02
CA TYR A 43 5.56 23.10 -8.51
C TYR A 43 6.81 23.99 -8.49
N PHE A 44 6.67 25.29 -8.73
CA PHE A 44 7.78 26.23 -8.73
C PHE A 44 7.88 27.03 -7.41
N SER A 45 9.06 27.60 -7.14
CA SER A 45 9.22 28.60 -6.07
C SER A 45 8.30 29.81 -6.33
N PRO A 46 7.93 30.63 -5.33
CA PRO A 46 7.10 31.82 -5.57
C PRO A 46 7.58 32.70 -6.74
N GLU A 47 8.88 32.93 -6.85
CA GLU A 47 9.49 33.76 -7.91
C GLU A 47 9.34 33.10 -9.28
N LYS A 48 9.67 31.80 -9.39
CA LYS A 48 9.50 31.02 -10.61
C LYS A 48 8.03 30.81 -10.97
N ARG A 49 7.13 30.78 -9.99
CA ARG A 49 5.68 30.76 -10.21
C ARG A 49 5.22 32.04 -10.86
N MET A 50 5.63 33.19 -10.32
CA MET A 50 5.32 34.48 -10.93
C MET A 50 5.87 34.59 -12.35
N HIS A 51 7.11 34.12 -12.57
CA HIS A 51 7.70 34.06 -13.91
C HIS A 51 6.90 33.17 -14.86
N ALA A 52 6.63 31.92 -14.47
CA ALA A 52 5.89 30.96 -15.30
C ALA A 52 4.43 31.38 -15.54
N GLN A 53 3.79 32.07 -14.57
CA GLN A 53 2.45 32.65 -14.75
C GLN A 53 2.43 33.83 -15.71
N ALA A 54 3.56 34.53 -15.85
CA ALA A 54 3.69 35.62 -16.80
C ALA A 54 3.99 35.12 -18.23
N MET A 55 4.36 33.85 -18.40
CA MET A 55 4.58 33.23 -19.71
C MET A 55 3.26 32.78 -20.33
N THR A 56 3.06 33.10 -21.60
CA THR A 56 2.01 32.48 -22.42
C THR A 56 2.37 31.03 -22.75
N ILE A 57 1.41 30.23 -23.25
CA ILE A 57 1.71 28.88 -23.73
C ILE A 57 2.71 28.97 -24.88
N GLU A 58 2.56 29.95 -25.77
CA GLU A 58 3.48 30.22 -26.86
C GLU A 58 4.90 30.53 -26.33
N ASP A 59 5.03 31.29 -25.24
CA ASP A 59 6.33 31.55 -24.61
C ASP A 59 6.94 30.27 -24.05
N ILE A 60 6.15 29.38 -23.43
CA ILE A 60 6.63 28.10 -22.90
C ILE A 60 7.07 27.18 -24.04
N GLN A 61 6.32 27.14 -25.14
CA GLN A 61 6.67 26.34 -26.32
C GLN A 61 7.96 26.85 -26.98
N GLN A 62 8.20 28.16 -26.98
CA GLN A 62 9.41 28.75 -27.57
C GLN A 62 10.64 28.69 -26.65
N GLN A 63 10.47 29.00 -25.36
CA GLN A 63 11.58 29.19 -24.41
C GLN A 63 11.83 27.96 -23.53
N GLY A 64 10.84 27.06 -23.42
CA GLY A 64 10.86 25.91 -22.54
C GLY A 64 10.57 26.26 -21.08
N LEU A 65 10.49 25.22 -20.23
CA LEU A 65 10.44 25.41 -18.79
C LEU A 65 11.81 25.88 -18.24
N PRO A 66 11.83 26.53 -17.05
CA PRO A 66 13.07 26.95 -16.40
C PRO A 66 14.07 25.81 -16.26
N ILE A 67 15.34 26.12 -16.51
CA ILE A 67 16.42 25.14 -16.48
C ILE A 67 16.73 24.68 -15.05
N GLU A 68 16.63 25.60 -14.07
CA GLU A 68 17.05 25.34 -12.71
C GLU A 68 16.08 24.41 -11.98
N ILE A 69 16.63 23.40 -11.33
CA ILE A 69 15.88 22.43 -10.53
C ILE A 69 15.62 23.01 -9.13
N PHE A 70 14.35 23.05 -8.71
CA PHE A 70 14.01 23.50 -7.37
C PHE A 70 13.99 22.31 -6.39
N TRP A 71 15.17 21.89 -5.95
CA TRP A 71 15.37 20.68 -5.11
C TRP A 71 14.50 20.63 -3.86
N ARG A 72 14.20 21.77 -3.24
CA ARG A 72 13.29 21.81 -2.08
C ARG A 72 11.87 21.35 -2.42
N MET A 73 11.36 21.69 -3.61
CA MET A 73 10.06 21.20 -4.05
C MET A 73 10.13 19.74 -4.51
N VAL A 74 11.23 19.34 -5.16
CA VAL A 74 11.47 17.93 -5.49
C VAL A 74 11.39 17.10 -4.20
N GLU A 75 12.16 17.46 -3.19
CA GLU A 75 12.14 16.79 -1.89
C GLU A 75 10.75 16.87 -1.24
N TYR A 76 10.06 18.00 -1.26
CA TYR A 76 8.69 18.09 -0.74
C TYR A 76 7.74 17.10 -1.42
N ASN A 77 7.77 16.98 -2.75
CA ASN A 77 6.88 16.10 -3.48
C ASN A 77 7.18 14.62 -3.23
N LEU A 78 8.48 14.26 -3.19
CA LEU A 78 8.91 12.90 -2.86
C LEU A 78 8.46 12.45 -1.46
N ASN A 79 8.26 13.39 -0.51
CA ASN A 79 7.98 13.05 0.89
C ASN A 79 6.57 13.34 1.39
N ALA A 80 5.93 14.41 0.94
CA ALA A 80 4.63 14.84 1.44
C ALA A 80 3.51 14.32 0.55
N LYS A 81 3.65 14.46 -0.77
CA LYS A 81 2.61 14.10 -1.74
C LYS A 81 2.69 12.62 -2.12
N GLU A 82 3.88 12.13 -2.41
CA GLU A 82 4.16 10.75 -2.84
C GLU A 82 4.95 9.97 -1.77
N GLY A 83 5.02 10.48 -0.54
CA GLY A 83 5.72 9.80 0.54
C GLY A 83 4.93 8.61 1.09
N MET A 84 5.68 7.69 1.69
CA MET A 84 5.12 6.52 2.35
C MET A 84 4.36 6.91 3.62
N SER A 85 3.19 6.29 3.82
CA SER A 85 2.38 6.44 5.02
C SER A 85 1.73 5.10 5.39
N ILE A 86 1.15 5.01 6.58
CA ILE A 86 0.47 3.82 7.08
C ILE A 86 -0.57 3.27 6.10
N ASN A 87 -1.27 4.15 5.37
CA ASN A 87 -2.32 3.80 4.41
C ASN A 87 -1.77 3.37 3.04
N ARG A 88 -0.48 3.60 2.77
CA ARG A 88 0.19 3.32 1.50
C ARG A 88 1.23 2.21 1.57
N LEU A 89 1.34 1.51 2.69
CA LEU A 89 2.28 0.38 2.86
C LEU A 89 2.04 -0.74 1.83
N SER A 90 0.79 -0.94 1.40
CA SER A 90 0.43 -1.88 0.33
C SER A 90 0.90 -1.47 -1.06
N ASN A 91 1.27 -0.20 -1.27
CA ASN A 91 1.69 0.38 -2.55
C ASN A 91 3.21 0.66 -2.56
N ILE A 92 3.98 -0.09 -1.77
CA ILE A 92 5.44 0.03 -1.67
C ILE A 92 6.11 -0.09 -3.04
N ASP A 93 5.61 -1.00 -3.88
CA ASP A 93 6.04 -1.19 -5.26
C ASP A 93 5.92 0.09 -6.09
N GLU A 94 4.77 0.77 -6.03
CA GLU A 94 4.56 2.06 -6.72
C GLU A 94 5.53 3.14 -6.24
N HIS A 95 5.87 3.17 -4.95
CA HIS A 95 6.79 4.16 -4.38
C HIS A 95 8.25 3.87 -4.81
N ILE A 96 8.65 2.59 -4.85
CA ILE A 96 9.96 2.20 -5.38
C ILE A 96 10.04 2.57 -6.87
N ASP A 97 9.00 2.27 -7.66
CA ASP A 97 8.91 2.65 -9.07
C ASP A 97 9.03 4.16 -9.26
N TYR A 98 8.26 4.92 -8.49
CA TYR A 98 8.27 6.38 -8.52
C TYR A 98 9.67 6.93 -8.22
N LEU A 99 10.29 6.52 -7.10
CA LEU A 99 11.63 7.00 -6.75
C LEU A 99 12.69 6.62 -7.80
N ALA A 100 12.65 5.40 -8.33
CA ALA A 100 13.66 4.94 -9.28
C ALA A 100 13.54 5.66 -10.63
N SER A 101 12.32 5.81 -11.13
CA SER A 101 12.08 6.51 -12.41
C SER A 101 12.35 8.00 -12.33
N GLU A 102 11.94 8.69 -11.26
CA GLU A 102 12.24 10.12 -11.08
C GLU A 102 13.75 10.34 -10.94
N TYR A 103 14.47 9.48 -10.19
CA TYR A 103 15.93 9.57 -10.06
C TYR A 103 16.61 9.58 -11.43
N VAL A 104 16.26 8.61 -12.28
CA VAL A 104 16.82 8.48 -13.62
C VAL A 104 16.41 9.65 -14.52
N VAL A 105 15.15 10.11 -14.48
CA VAL A 105 14.70 11.25 -15.29
C VAL A 105 15.39 12.55 -14.89
N TYR A 106 15.59 12.81 -13.60
CA TYR A 106 16.37 13.96 -13.16
C TYR A 106 17.84 13.82 -13.54
N HIS A 107 18.41 12.61 -13.45
CA HIS A 107 19.78 12.35 -13.91
C HIS A 107 19.94 12.74 -15.39
N GLU A 108 19.07 12.25 -16.28
CA GLU A 108 19.11 12.58 -17.72
C GLU A 108 18.86 14.06 -17.99
N ARG A 109 17.93 14.68 -17.26
CA ARG A 109 17.72 16.13 -17.33
C ARG A 109 18.98 16.90 -16.97
N ILE A 110 19.69 16.50 -15.91
CA ILE A 110 20.91 17.18 -15.46
C ILE A 110 22.00 17.08 -16.53
N HIS A 111 22.18 15.90 -17.14
CA HIS A 111 23.15 15.72 -18.22
C HIS A 111 22.84 16.53 -19.48
N ARG A 112 21.56 16.78 -19.75
CA ARG A 112 21.13 17.60 -20.89
C ARG A 112 21.27 19.10 -20.62
N ASP A 113 20.94 19.54 -19.42
CA ASP A 113 20.71 20.95 -19.10
C ASP A 113 21.89 21.63 -18.36
N PHE A 114 22.87 20.86 -17.84
CA PHE A 114 24.01 21.40 -17.08
C PHE A 114 25.33 20.79 -17.51
N ASP A 115 26.40 21.57 -17.42
CA ASP A 115 27.78 21.17 -17.75
C ASP A 115 28.77 21.50 -16.62
N GLY A 116 29.95 20.89 -16.65
CA GLY A 116 31.08 21.24 -15.79
C GLY A 116 30.80 21.10 -14.29
N GLU A 117 31.11 22.14 -13.51
CA GLU A 117 30.91 22.13 -12.05
C GLU A 117 29.43 22.23 -11.66
N ASP A 118 28.60 22.93 -12.45
CA ASP A 118 27.17 23.02 -12.18
C ASP A 118 26.51 21.64 -12.31
N GLN A 119 26.90 20.86 -13.33
CA GLN A 119 26.43 19.47 -13.49
C GLN A 119 26.77 18.63 -12.26
N LYS A 120 28.02 18.66 -11.80
CA LYS A 120 28.47 17.92 -10.60
C LYS A 120 27.69 18.32 -9.35
N GLN A 121 27.42 19.62 -9.18
CA GLN A 121 26.63 20.11 -8.06
C GLN A 121 25.19 19.62 -8.13
N GLN A 122 24.55 19.66 -9.31
CA GLN A 122 23.19 19.15 -9.48
C GLN A 122 23.11 17.63 -9.25
N LEU A 123 24.07 16.85 -9.73
CA LEU A 123 24.14 15.40 -9.46
C LEU A 123 24.33 15.10 -7.97
N THR A 124 25.18 15.87 -7.28
CA THR A 124 25.33 15.74 -5.82
C THR A 124 24.03 16.06 -5.08
N GLN A 125 23.27 17.07 -5.54
CA GLN A 125 21.95 17.37 -4.95
C GLN A 125 20.93 16.27 -5.24
N LEU A 126 20.93 15.72 -6.46
CA LEU A 126 20.10 14.58 -6.85
C LEU A 126 20.32 13.39 -5.89
N ASP A 127 21.57 12.94 -5.75
CA ASP A 127 21.92 11.80 -4.91
C ASP A 127 21.51 12.03 -3.46
N ASN A 128 21.77 13.23 -2.91
CA ASN A 128 21.40 13.57 -1.54
C ASN A 128 19.88 13.54 -1.32
N VAL A 129 19.10 14.15 -2.21
CA VAL A 129 17.64 14.24 -2.08
C VAL A 129 17.01 12.85 -2.19
N PHE A 130 17.42 12.06 -3.18
CA PHE A 130 16.85 10.73 -3.41
C PHE A 130 17.29 9.72 -2.35
N THR A 131 18.54 9.76 -1.90
CA THR A 131 19.00 8.92 -0.77
C THR A 131 18.18 9.21 0.48
N ARG A 132 17.99 10.48 0.86
CA ARG A 132 17.15 10.85 2.01
C ARG A 132 15.69 10.40 1.85
N SER A 133 15.18 10.42 0.63
CA SER A 133 13.80 9.99 0.35
C SER A 133 13.67 8.47 0.46
N PHE A 134 14.59 7.74 -0.17
CA PHE A 134 14.69 6.29 -0.09
C PHE A 134 14.83 5.82 1.36
N ASP A 135 15.76 6.41 2.12
CA ASP A 135 15.99 6.07 3.52
C ASP A 135 14.73 6.27 4.36
N ARG A 136 13.99 7.36 4.16
CA ARG A 136 12.73 7.60 4.88
C ARG A 136 11.68 6.54 4.54
N MET A 137 11.51 6.26 3.26
CA MET A 137 10.57 5.25 2.78
C MET A 137 10.89 3.86 3.35
N VAL A 138 12.12 3.38 3.15
CA VAL A 138 12.52 2.02 3.58
C VAL A 138 12.51 1.90 5.10
N ASN A 139 13.02 2.91 5.82
CA ASN A 139 13.00 2.88 7.28
C ASN A 139 11.59 2.90 7.84
N TYR A 140 10.67 3.67 7.24
CA TYR A 140 9.27 3.65 7.66
C TYR A 140 8.64 2.27 7.45
N TYR A 141 8.87 1.67 6.28
CA TYR A 141 8.36 0.35 5.95
C TYR A 141 8.88 -0.73 6.91
N ILE A 142 10.20 -0.84 7.10
CA ILE A 142 10.79 -1.91 7.94
C ILE A 142 10.50 -1.72 9.43
N ASN A 143 10.38 -0.48 9.92
CA ASN A 143 9.99 -0.20 11.31
C ASN A 143 8.50 -0.46 11.57
N THR A 144 7.71 -0.58 10.52
CA THR A 144 6.27 -0.83 10.61
C THR A 144 5.95 -2.29 10.28
N VAL A 145 6.14 -2.70 9.02
CA VAL A 145 5.84 -4.05 8.52
C VAL A 145 6.91 -5.04 8.99
N GLY A 146 8.19 -4.75 8.81
CA GLY A 146 9.27 -5.65 9.24
C GLY A 146 9.23 -5.93 10.74
N LYS A 147 9.10 -4.88 11.56
CA LYS A 147 8.96 -5.03 13.01
C LYS A 147 7.67 -5.75 13.42
N PHE A 148 6.60 -5.65 12.63
CA PHE A 148 5.40 -6.44 12.87
C PHE A 148 5.67 -7.94 12.65
N PHE A 149 6.37 -8.32 11.60
CA PHE A 149 6.76 -9.71 11.37
C PHE A 149 7.70 -10.22 12.48
N GLU A 150 8.69 -9.41 12.89
CA GLU A 150 9.61 -9.77 13.99
C GLU A 150 8.93 -9.94 15.34
N ARG A 151 7.93 -9.11 15.66
CA ARG A 151 7.13 -9.26 16.88
C ARG A 151 6.21 -10.48 16.83
N ASN A 152 6.01 -11.06 15.66
CA ASN A 152 5.19 -12.24 15.44
C ASN A 152 6.02 -13.44 14.95
N ASP A 153 7.11 -13.69 15.67
CA ASP A 153 7.98 -14.87 15.57
C ASP A 153 8.83 -15.03 14.29
N ILE A 154 8.89 -14.03 13.42
CA ILE A 154 9.77 -14.06 12.24
C ILE A 154 11.04 -13.26 12.47
N LYS A 155 12.13 -13.93 12.84
CA LYS A 155 13.39 -13.27 13.21
C LYS A 155 14.05 -12.53 12.04
N ASP A 156 14.66 -11.40 12.36
CA ASP A 156 15.49 -10.58 11.47
C ASP A 156 14.79 -10.11 10.18
N GLU A 157 13.46 -10.14 10.16
CA GLU A 157 12.68 -9.88 8.95
C GLU A 157 12.80 -8.43 8.47
N SER A 158 12.99 -7.46 9.38
CA SER A 158 13.24 -6.07 8.99
C SER A 158 14.49 -5.94 8.11
N ALA A 159 15.54 -6.73 8.38
CA ALA A 159 16.78 -6.68 7.61
C ALA A 159 16.60 -7.28 6.20
N ILE A 160 15.86 -8.39 6.09
CA ILE A 160 15.56 -9.03 4.80
C ILE A 160 14.70 -8.11 3.93
N MET A 161 13.68 -7.47 4.51
CA MET A 161 12.84 -6.50 3.81
C MET A 161 13.64 -5.27 3.35
N PHE A 162 14.55 -4.75 4.19
CA PHE A 162 15.44 -3.66 3.80
C PHE A 162 16.30 -4.02 2.58
N GLN A 163 16.92 -5.19 2.60
CA GLN A 163 17.74 -5.69 1.49
C GLN A 163 16.91 -5.86 0.21
N SER A 164 15.70 -6.42 0.34
CA SER A 164 14.79 -6.65 -0.80
C SER A 164 14.37 -5.33 -1.46
N ILE A 165 13.96 -4.33 -0.65
CA ILE A 165 13.58 -2.99 -1.15
C ILE A 165 14.77 -2.29 -1.82
N THR A 166 15.96 -2.38 -1.22
CA THR A 166 17.19 -1.80 -1.78
C THR A 166 17.54 -2.41 -3.13
N GLU A 167 17.52 -3.74 -3.22
CA GLU A 167 17.84 -4.45 -4.45
C GLU A 167 16.81 -4.16 -5.56
N LEU A 168 15.51 -4.11 -5.22
CA LEU A 168 14.46 -3.70 -6.17
C LEU A 168 14.67 -2.27 -6.69
N TYR A 169 14.98 -1.33 -5.79
CA TYR A 169 15.23 0.06 -6.14
C TYR A 169 16.40 0.19 -7.13
N LEU A 170 17.53 -0.47 -6.85
CA LEU A 170 18.69 -0.46 -7.74
C LEU A 170 18.41 -1.11 -9.09
N ARG A 171 17.73 -2.26 -9.10
CA ARG A 171 17.34 -2.93 -10.35
C ARG A 171 16.42 -2.08 -11.21
N LYS A 172 15.47 -1.37 -10.60
CA LYS A 172 14.59 -0.43 -11.30
C LYS A 172 15.34 0.77 -11.84
N ILE A 173 16.29 1.36 -11.09
CA ILE A 173 17.19 2.40 -11.63
C ILE A 173 17.88 1.91 -12.89
N HIS A 174 18.49 0.72 -12.85
CA HIS A 174 19.16 0.16 -14.03
C HIS A 174 18.19 -0.11 -15.18
N LEU A 175 17.00 -0.64 -14.91
CA LEU A 175 15.97 -0.87 -15.92
C LEU A 175 15.57 0.43 -16.62
N TYR A 176 15.24 1.46 -15.85
CA TYR A 176 14.84 2.77 -16.37
C TYR A 176 15.98 3.45 -17.14
N ALA A 177 17.19 3.48 -16.59
CA ALA A 177 18.35 4.10 -17.24
C ALA A 177 18.70 3.40 -18.56
N ASN A 178 18.67 2.06 -18.58
CA ASN A 178 18.89 1.30 -19.81
C ASN A 178 17.82 1.58 -20.85
N PHE A 179 16.56 1.70 -20.45
CA PHE A 179 15.48 2.02 -21.38
C PHE A 179 15.64 3.41 -22.00
N ILE A 180 15.90 4.45 -21.20
CA ILE A 180 16.12 5.80 -21.74
C ILE A 180 17.31 5.83 -22.70
N ARG A 181 18.38 5.10 -22.40
CA ARG A 181 19.54 4.99 -23.30
C ARG A 181 19.19 4.40 -24.67
N LEU A 182 18.28 3.43 -24.71
CA LEU A 182 17.83 2.79 -25.95
C LEU A 182 16.80 3.66 -26.69
N GLU A 183 15.92 4.32 -25.95
CA GLU A 183 14.81 5.13 -26.47
C GLU A 183 14.84 6.56 -25.88
N PRO A 184 15.77 7.42 -26.31
CA PRO A 184 15.98 8.74 -25.70
C PRO A 184 14.80 9.70 -25.86
N ASP A 185 13.95 9.50 -26.88
CA ASP A 185 12.68 10.23 -27.07
C ASP A 185 11.47 9.30 -26.83
N TYR A 186 11.50 8.49 -25.77
CA TYR A 186 10.40 7.59 -25.42
C TYR A 186 9.05 8.32 -25.23
N ALA A 187 9.08 9.60 -24.86
CA ALA A 187 7.89 10.43 -24.75
C ALA A 187 7.33 10.86 -26.11
N GLN A 188 8.15 10.91 -27.16
CA GLN A 188 7.81 11.40 -28.51
C GLN A 188 7.44 12.89 -28.51
N VAL A 189 8.21 13.67 -27.75
CA VAL A 189 8.00 15.13 -27.61
C VAL A 189 9.21 15.92 -28.10
N ALA A 190 10.34 15.27 -28.40
CA ALA A 190 11.46 15.95 -29.02
C ALA A 190 11.05 16.49 -30.41
N HIS A 191 11.45 17.73 -30.71
CA HIS A 191 11.16 18.40 -31.98
C HIS A 191 9.66 18.59 -32.29
N THR A 192 8.80 18.54 -31.27
CA THR A 192 7.37 18.89 -31.36
C THR A 192 7.07 20.20 -30.63
N GLU A 193 5.84 20.71 -30.76
CA GLU A 193 5.39 21.88 -30.00
C GLU A 193 5.44 21.68 -28.47
N ASP A 194 5.43 20.42 -28.02
CA ASP A 194 5.45 20.06 -26.61
C ASP A 194 6.88 19.71 -26.10
N GLN A 195 7.94 20.07 -26.85
CA GLN A 195 9.34 19.82 -26.45
C GLN A 195 9.71 20.39 -25.07
N TRP A 196 9.01 21.43 -24.62
CA TRP A 196 9.16 21.99 -23.28
C TRP A 196 8.95 20.96 -22.15
N LEU A 197 8.18 19.89 -22.41
CA LEU A 197 7.94 18.78 -21.48
C LEU A 197 9.18 17.94 -21.18
N LEU A 198 10.24 18.02 -22.00
CA LEU A 198 11.51 17.36 -21.69
C LEU A 198 12.12 17.82 -20.35
N ARG A 199 11.74 19.02 -19.89
CA ARG A 199 12.13 19.58 -18.58
C ARG A 199 11.11 19.33 -17.47
N ASP A 200 9.93 18.79 -17.79
CA ASP A 200 8.98 18.35 -16.78
C ASP A 200 9.30 16.91 -16.37
N SER A 201 10.08 16.77 -15.30
CA SER A 201 10.51 15.47 -14.79
C SER A 201 9.34 14.60 -14.34
N TYR A 202 8.23 15.18 -13.86
CA TYR A 202 7.05 14.40 -13.46
C TYR A 202 6.37 13.79 -14.68
N PHE A 203 6.15 14.59 -15.72
CA PHE A 203 5.61 14.09 -16.99
C PHE A 203 6.51 13.00 -17.58
N MET A 204 7.81 13.26 -17.66
CA MET A 204 8.78 12.31 -18.21
C MET A 204 8.84 11.02 -17.38
N GLY A 205 8.77 11.10 -16.06
CA GLY A 205 8.69 9.95 -15.15
C GLY A 205 7.39 9.16 -15.29
N ASP A 206 6.24 9.86 -15.35
CA ASP A 206 4.91 9.24 -15.52
C ASP A 206 4.85 8.43 -16.82
N VAL A 207 5.31 9.03 -17.93
CA VAL A 207 5.35 8.36 -19.23
C VAL A 207 6.32 7.18 -19.22
N LEU A 208 7.47 7.31 -18.56
CA LEU A 208 8.45 6.23 -18.44
C LEU A 208 7.87 5.03 -17.68
N ARG A 209 7.25 5.26 -16.52
CA ARG A 209 6.58 4.22 -15.72
C ARG A 209 5.45 3.56 -16.51
N LEU A 210 4.64 4.35 -17.22
CA LEU A 210 3.58 3.83 -18.09
C LEU A 210 4.15 2.87 -19.14
N ILE A 211 5.19 3.28 -19.88
CA ILE A 211 5.75 2.47 -20.96
C ILE A 211 6.36 1.18 -20.42
N ILE A 212 7.17 1.28 -19.37
CA ILE A 212 7.81 0.12 -18.76
C ILE A 212 6.78 -0.87 -18.20
N SER A 213 5.72 -0.41 -17.54
CA SER A 213 4.65 -1.30 -17.05
C SER A 213 3.94 -2.09 -18.17
N LYS A 214 3.95 -1.60 -19.41
CA LYS A 214 3.38 -2.29 -20.58
C LYS A 214 4.37 -3.20 -21.29
N LEU A 215 5.66 -2.87 -21.27
CA LEU A 215 6.71 -3.64 -21.93
C LEU A 215 7.20 -4.81 -21.08
N TYR A 216 7.30 -4.60 -19.77
CA TYR A 216 7.92 -5.53 -18.83
C TYR A 216 6.97 -5.86 -17.68
N PRO A 217 5.77 -6.45 -17.95
CA PRO A 217 4.93 -6.92 -16.85
C PRO A 217 5.71 -7.99 -16.07
N GLN A 218 6.24 -7.61 -14.90
CA GLN A 218 6.96 -8.44 -13.94
C GLN A 218 8.27 -9.09 -14.43
N CYS A 219 9.24 -8.31 -14.92
CA CYS A 219 10.53 -8.84 -15.39
C CYS A 219 11.69 -8.77 -14.38
N ILE A 220 11.50 -8.19 -13.19
CA ILE A 220 12.56 -8.12 -12.18
C ILE A 220 12.62 -9.43 -11.41
N LEU A 221 13.55 -10.31 -11.81
CA LEU A 221 13.84 -11.54 -11.08
C LEU A 221 14.60 -11.21 -9.79
N MET A 222 13.98 -11.53 -8.67
CA MET A 222 14.57 -11.44 -7.34
C MET A 222 15.14 -12.79 -6.89
N PRO A 223 16.23 -12.80 -6.11
CA PRO A 223 16.68 -14.02 -5.43
C PRO A 223 15.57 -14.61 -4.57
N THR A 224 15.51 -15.94 -4.47
CA THR A 224 14.46 -16.65 -3.70
C THR A 224 14.48 -16.35 -2.20
N THR A 225 15.55 -15.74 -1.69
CA THR A 225 15.70 -15.32 -0.29
C THR A 225 15.19 -13.91 -0.03
N MET A 226 14.80 -13.18 -1.08
CA MET A 226 14.34 -11.80 -1.01
C MET A 226 12.89 -11.70 -1.46
N TYR A 227 12.23 -10.63 -1.03
CA TYR A 227 10.86 -10.36 -1.41
C TYR A 227 10.80 -9.79 -2.82
N THR A 228 9.82 -10.25 -3.58
CA THR A 228 9.36 -9.56 -4.79
C THR A 228 8.50 -8.34 -4.44
N GLU A 229 8.22 -7.49 -5.43
CA GLU A 229 7.28 -6.36 -5.30
C GLU A 229 5.93 -6.82 -4.77
N THR A 230 5.35 -7.85 -5.38
CA THR A 230 4.07 -8.44 -4.97
C THR A 230 4.09 -8.88 -3.51
N GLU A 231 5.17 -9.55 -3.09
CA GLU A 231 5.29 -10.06 -1.73
C GLU A 231 5.44 -8.95 -0.68
N LEU A 232 6.17 -7.87 -1.00
CA LEU A 232 6.22 -6.68 -0.15
C LEU A 232 4.85 -5.99 -0.06
N SER A 233 4.16 -5.83 -1.18
CA SER A 233 2.81 -5.23 -1.18
C SER A 233 1.83 -6.07 -0.33
N LEU A 234 1.90 -7.40 -0.44
CA LEU A 234 1.11 -8.32 0.41
C LEU A 234 1.48 -8.24 1.89
N ALA A 235 2.77 -8.17 2.24
CA ALA A 235 3.20 -7.98 3.63
C ALA A 235 2.65 -6.66 4.21
N GLY A 236 2.63 -5.60 3.40
CA GLY A 236 1.99 -4.32 3.74
C GLY A 236 0.49 -4.46 3.99
N ILE A 237 -0.24 -5.17 3.12
CA ILE A 237 -1.68 -5.43 3.25
C ILE A 237 -2.00 -6.21 4.53
N ILE A 238 -1.18 -7.20 4.88
CA ILE A 238 -1.34 -8.00 6.10
C ILE A 238 -1.21 -7.12 7.33
N PHE A 239 -0.15 -6.32 7.40
CA PHE A 239 0.04 -5.38 8.51
C PHE A 239 -1.13 -4.40 8.60
N GLN A 240 -1.56 -3.80 7.49
CA GLN A 240 -2.68 -2.85 7.48
C GLN A 240 -3.98 -3.49 7.97
N SER A 241 -4.25 -4.73 7.55
CA SER A 241 -5.43 -5.50 7.99
C SER A 241 -5.43 -5.74 9.49
N ALA A 242 -4.26 -6.03 10.09
CA ALA A 242 -4.12 -6.16 11.54
C ALA A 242 -4.16 -4.80 12.26
N ASN A 243 -3.51 -3.77 11.71
CA ASN A 243 -3.30 -2.49 12.37
C ASN A 243 -4.58 -1.67 12.55
N LYS A 244 -5.50 -1.75 11.58
CA LYS A 244 -6.69 -0.91 11.57
C LYS A 244 -7.59 -1.13 12.79
N TRP A 245 -7.79 -2.38 13.18
CA TRP A 245 -8.73 -2.73 14.26
C TRP A 245 -8.05 -3.50 15.39
N LEU A 246 -7.26 -4.52 15.05
CA LEU A 246 -6.77 -5.48 16.04
C LEU A 246 -5.64 -4.89 16.89
N ILE A 247 -4.68 -4.16 16.29
CA ILE A 247 -3.55 -3.58 17.05
C ILE A 247 -4.02 -2.47 18.00
N THR A 248 -4.97 -1.64 17.58
CA THR A 248 -5.48 -0.48 18.33
C THR A 248 -6.50 -0.84 19.40
N GLN A 249 -7.15 -2.01 19.28
CA GLN A 249 -8.11 -2.53 20.24
C GLN A 249 -7.43 -2.92 21.56
N LYS A 250 -7.74 -2.17 22.62
CA LYS A 250 -7.17 -2.31 23.97
C LYS A 250 -8.21 -2.30 25.09
N SER A 251 -9.49 -2.42 24.77
CA SER A 251 -10.58 -2.28 25.75
C SER A 251 -10.87 -3.59 26.48
N THR A 252 -11.21 -3.50 27.77
CA THR A 252 -11.75 -4.61 28.58
C THR A 252 -13.20 -4.95 28.23
N ALA A 253 -13.89 -4.06 27.49
CA ALA A 253 -15.27 -4.26 27.04
C ALA A 253 -15.42 -5.15 25.79
N VAL A 254 -14.32 -5.61 25.21
CA VAL A 254 -14.34 -6.47 24.02
C VAL A 254 -14.86 -7.85 24.39
N SER A 255 -15.97 -8.27 23.77
CA SER A 255 -16.52 -9.62 23.96
C SER A 255 -15.81 -10.67 23.11
N GLU A 256 -15.90 -11.92 23.53
CA GLU A 256 -15.38 -13.08 22.81
C GLU A 256 -15.96 -13.18 21.39
N GLU A 257 -17.25 -12.87 21.24
CA GLU A 257 -17.92 -12.77 19.94
C GLU A 257 -17.29 -11.68 19.06
N GLN A 258 -17.08 -10.48 19.60
CA GLN A 258 -16.46 -9.37 18.85
C GLN A 258 -15.05 -9.72 18.39
N LEU A 259 -14.21 -10.19 19.32
CA LEU A 259 -12.83 -10.58 19.01
C LEU A 259 -12.79 -11.75 18.01
N GLY A 260 -13.68 -12.73 18.17
CA GLY A 260 -13.78 -13.89 17.29
C GLY A 260 -14.16 -13.51 15.85
N ILE A 261 -15.06 -12.53 15.68
CA ILE A 261 -15.39 -11.95 14.37
C ILE A 261 -14.20 -11.22 13.76
N GLU A 262 -13.54 -10.33 14.51
CA GLU A 262 -12.39 -9.56 14.00
C GLU A 262 -11.21 -10.46 13.58
N LEU A 263 -10.84 -11.41 14.44
CA LEU A 263 -9.82 -12.41 14.13
C LEU A 263 -10.25 -13.36 13.00
N GLY A 264 -11.55 -13.63 12.88
CA GLY A 264 -12.15 -14.41 11.79
C GLY A 264 -12.02 -13.70 10.44
N LEU A 265 -12.42 -12.44 10.36
CA LEU A 265 -12.25 -11.60 9.17
C LEU A 265 -10.77 -11.49 8.78
N PHE A 266 -9.87 -11.36 9.77
CA PHE A 266 -8.44 -11.39 9.48
C PHE A 266 -7.98 -12.76 8.95
N ALA A 267 -8.43 -13.86 9.54
CA ALA A 267 -8.13 -15.23 9.08
C ALA A 267 -8.58 -15.46 7.63
N MET A 268 -9.78 -14.99 7.29
CA MET A 268 -10.36 -15.05 5.96
C MET A 268 -9.45 -14.38 4.92
N LYS A 269 -8.98 -13.15 5.22
CA LYS A 269 -8.04 -12.41 4.37
C LYS A 269 -6.72 -13.17 4.18
N ILE A 270 -6.17 -13.71 5.28
CA ILE A 270 -4.95 -14.52 5.23
C ILE A 270 -5.15 -15.75 4.33
N ASN A 271 -6.27 -16.47 4.47
CA ASN A 271 -6.52 -17.66 3.64
C ASN A 271 -6.65 -17.33 2.15
N LEU A 272 -7.28 -16.21 1.79
CA LEU A 272 -7.33 -15.77 0.39
C LEU A 272 -5.95 -15.41 -0.16
N ILE A 273 -5.09 -14.75 0.62
CA ILE A 273 -3.69 -14.51 0.23
C ILE A 273 -2.97 -15.84 0.03
N LEU A 274 -3.11 -16.78 0.98
CA LEU A 274 -2.49 -18.10 0.94
C LEU A 274 -3.01 -19.00 -0.20
N GLN A 275 -4.05 -18.61 -0.94
CA GLN A 275 -4.52 -19.32 -2.14
C GLN A 275 -3.96 -18.75 -3.44
N LYS A 276 -3.33 -17.57 -3.44
CA LYS A 276 -2.74 -17.00 -4.65
C LYS A 276 -1.56 -17.86 -5.12
N ASN A 277 -1.34 -17.97 -6.43
CA ASN A 277 -0.29 -18.81 -7.02
C ASN A 277 1.08 -18.12 -7.11
N ASP A 278 1.10 -16.79 -7.01
CA ASP A 278 2.26 -15.91 -7.24
C ASP A 278 3.08 -15.63 -5.98
N ILE A 279 2.74 -16.23 -4.84
CA ILE A 279 3.48 -16.09 -3.58
C ILE A 279 4.41 -17.28 -3.34
N SER A 280 5.61 -17.00 -2.85
CA SER A 280 6.60 -18.03 -2.50
C SER A 280 6.14 -18.88 -1.31
N ASN A 281 6.67 -20.10 -1.23
CA ASN A 281 6.44 -20.97 -0.09
C ASN A 281 7.02 -20.40 1.21
N ASP A 282 8.13 -19.66 1.12
CA ASP A 282 8.72 -18.96 2.27
C ASP A 282 7.74 -17.93 2.84
N LEU A 283 7.18 -17.08 1.97
CA LEU A 283 6.19 -16.10 2.41
C LEU A 283 4.94 -16.78 2.98
N ARG A 284 4.43 -17.86 2.37
CA ARG A 284 3.28 -18.61 2.94
C ARG A 284 3.55 -19.05 4.37
N HIS A 285 4.72 -19.63 4.62
CA HIS A 285 5.10 -20.08 5.95
C HIS A 285 5.19 -18.91 6.95
N LYS A 286 5.82 -17.80 6.54
CA LYS A 286 5.90 -16.58 7.36
C LYS A 286 4.53 -16.02 7.69
N ILE A 287 3.63 -15.90 6.71
CA ILE A 287 2.28 -15.39 6.90
C ILE A 287 1.49 -16.26 7.88
N THR A 288 1.54 -17.58 7.73
CA THR A 288 0.86 -18.50 8.64
C THR A 288 1.38 -18.34 10.07
N THR A 289 2.69 -18.28 10.24
CA THR A 289 3.34 -18.09 11.55
C THR A 289 2.96 -16.74 12.16
N VAL A 290 3.02 -15.66 11.38
CA VAL A 290 2.62 -14.32 11.82
C VAL A 290 1.17 -14.30 12.28
N TYR A 291 0.26 -14.90 11.51
CA TYR A 291 -1.15 -14.97 11.90
C TYR A 291 -1.35 -15.74 13.21
N SER A 292 -0.74 -16.93 13.34
CA SER A 292 -0.86 -17.74 14.56
C SER A 292 -0.29 -17.04 15.79
N SER A 293 0.89 -16.43 15.68
CA SER A 293 1.48 -15.62 16.75
C SER A 293 0.58 -14.44 17.11
N PHE A 294 0.10 -13.70 16.10
CA PHE A 294 -0.72 -12.52 16.33
C PHE A 294 -2.06 -12.85 16.98
N TYR A 295 -2.70 -13.95 16.57
CA TYR A 295 -3.93 -14.46 17.17
C TYR A 295 -3.75 -14.70 18.68
N ASN A 296 -2.70 -15.44 19.04
CA ASN A 296 -2.40 -15.74 20.45
C ASN A 296 -2.02 -14.48 21.23
N TYR A 297 -1.19 -13.62 20.65
CA TYR A 297 -0.82 -12.33 21.24
C TYR A 297 -2.06 -11.49 21.56
N LYS A 298 -3.04 -11.42 20.64
CA LYS A 298 -4.22 -10.58 20.83
C LYS A 298 -5.10 -11.04 22.00
N ILE A 299 -5.31 -12.35 22.12
CA ILE A 299 -6.02 -12.93 23.27
C ILE A 299 -5.26 -12.62 24.57
N ALA A 300 -3.94 -12.87 24.58
CA ALA A 300 -3.10 -12.61 25.75
C ALA A 300 -3.08 -11.13 26.15
N ASP A 301 -3.03 -10.21 25.19
CA ASP A 301 -3.02 -8.77 25.39
C ASP A 301 -4.34 -8.25 26.00
N ILE A 302 -5.50 -8.82 25.61
CA ILE A 302 -6.78 -8.51 26.25
C ILE A 302 -6.85 -9.15 27.64
N ASN A 303 -6.47 -10.42 27.79
CA ASN A 303 -6.47 -11.11 29.09
C ASN A 303 -5.58 -10.40 30.13
N LYS A 304 -4.42 -9.88 29.70
CA LYS A 304 -3.56 -9.07 30.55
C LYS A 304 -4.27 -7.82 31.06
N ARG A 305 -5.07 -7.14 30.22
CA ARG A 305 -5.83 -5.96 30.65
C ARG A 305 -6.99 -6.30 31.57
N GLN A 306 -7.65 -7.45 31.35
CA GLN A 306 -8.65 -7.97 32.29
C GLN A 306 -8.01 -8.19 33.67
N GLN A 307 -6.82 -8.79 33.70
CA GLN A 307 -6.06 -8.98 34.94
C GLN A 307 -5.68 -7.63 35.59
N GLU A 308 -5.09 -6.71 34.84
CA GLU A 308 -4.74 -5.36 35.33
C GLU A 308 -5.96 -4.61 35.90
N ALA A 309 -7.15 -4.78 35.30
CA ALA A 309 -8.39 -4.20 35.79
C ALA A 309 -8.90 -4.87 37.07
N THR A 310 -8.75 -6.20 37.19
CA THR A 310 -9.09 -6.99 38.38
C THR A 310 -8.20 -6.62 39.57
N GLU A 311 -6.93 -6.34 39.32
CA GLU A 311 -5.93 -6.00 40.36
C GLU A 311 -5.97 -4.51 40.77
N ASN A 312 -6.84 -3.70 40.16
CA ASN A 312 -6.90 -2.27 40.43
C ASN A 312 -7.54 -1.98 41.80
N ILE A 313 -6.70 -1.65 42.78
CA ILE A 313 -7.08 -1.36 44.18
C ILE A 313 -8.06 -0.19 44.36
N TYR A 314 -8.28 0.64 43.33
CA TYR A 314 -9.18 1.78 43.37
C TYR A 314 -10.57 1.49 42.75
N LYS A 315 -10.78 0.30 42.17
CA LYS A 315 -12.10 -0.15 41.69
C LYS A 315 -12.72 -1.12 42.71
N LEU A 316 -14.00 -0.91 43.01
CA LEU A 316 -14.76 -1.72 43.96
C LEU A 316 -15.38 -2.97 43.30
N GLU A 317 -15.39 -3.05 41.97
CA GLU A 317 -16.12 -4.06 41.18
C GLU A 317 -15.14 -4.97 40.40
N ASN A 318 -14.20 -5.61 41.10
CA ASN A 318 -13.17 -6.43 40.47
C ASN A 318 -13.74 -7.71 39.81
N ASP A 319 -14.91 -8.18 40.27
CA ASP A 319 -15.58 -9.38 39.75
C ASP A 319 -16.18 -9.19 38.34
N LEU A 320 -16.18 -7.97 37.80
CA LEU A 320 -16.63 -7.67 36.44
C LEU A 320 -15.59 -8.07 35.37
N TYR A 321 -14.38 -8.43 35.78
CA TYR A 321 -13.25 -8.69 34.89
C TYR A 321 -12.82 -10.15 35.00
N ALA A 322 -12.63 -10.79 33.85
CA ALA A 322 -12.17 -12.17 33.77
C ALA A 322 -11.50 -12.42 32.42
N ALA A 323 -10.62 -13.42 32.37
CA ALA A 323 -10.03 -13.88 31.12
C ALA A 323 -11.13 -14.24 30.08
N LEU A 324 -10.79 -14.06 28.82
CA LEU A 324 -11.62 -14.44 27.68
C LEU A 324 -11.74 -15.97 27.58
N ASP A 325 -12.91 -16.45 27.19
CA ASP A 325 -13.08 -17.84 26.78
C ASP A 325 -12.53 -18.04 25.35
N GLU A 326 -11.31 -18.56 25.26
CA GLU A 326 -10.61 -18.82 23.99
C GLU A 326 -11.37 -19.77 23.07
N ASN A 327 -12.20 -20.68 23.61
CA ASN A 327 -12.98 -21.60 22.80
C ASN A 327 -14.07 -20.86 22.02
N ILE A 328 -14.68 -19.83 22.61
CA ILE A 328 -15.71 -19.01 21.96
C ILE A 328 -15.07 -18.14 20.88
N VAL A 329 -13.92 -17.52 21.17
CA VAL A 329 -13.15 -16.77 20.17
C VAL A 329 -12.79 -17.69 19.00
N SER A 330 -12.22 -18.86 19.28
CA SER A 330 -11.84 -19.87 18.28
C SER A 330 -13.04 -20.36 17.46
N HIS A 331 -14.18 -20.58 18.11
CA HIS A 331 -15.42 -21.00 17.44
C HIS A 331 -15.83 -20.01 16.35
N TRP A 332 -15.94 -18.72 16.70
CA TRP A 332 -16.34 -17.69 15.72
C TRP A 332 -15.30 -17.47 14.64
N THR A 333 -14.01 -17.45 14.99
CA THR A 333 -12.92 -17.34 13.99
C THR A 333 -13.01 -18.49 12.97
N LYS A 334 -13.17 -19.74 13.42
CA LYS A 334 -13.30 -20.90 12.54
C LYS A 334 -14.58 -20.87 11.71
N LYS A 335 -15.72 -20.49 12.32
CA LYS A 335 -17.00 -20.39 11.62
C LYS A 335 -16.94 -19.42 10.46
N LEU A 336 -16.34 -18.24 10.67
CA LEU A 336 -16.16 -17.25 9.60
C LEU A 336 -15.24 -17.78 8.50
N ASN A 337 -14.16 -18.46 8.89
CA ASN A 337 -13.24 -19.01 7.92
C ASN A 337 -13.85 -20.12 7.05
N GLN A 338 -14.80 -20.89 7.57
CA GLN A 338 -15.53 -21.90 6.80
C GLN A 338 -16.33 -21.30 5.64
N TYR A 339 -16.91 -20.11 5.81
CA TYR A 339 -17.61 -19.42 4.73
C TYR A 339 -16.67 -19.10 3.55
N VAL A 340 -15.42 -18.69 3.80
CA VAL A 340 -14.42 -18.49 2.73
C VAL A 340 -14.06 -19.80 2.04
N LEU A 341 -13.87 -20.88 2.81
CA LEU A 341 -13.57 -22.20 2.23
C LEU A 341 -14.71 -22.72 1.35
N ASN A 342 -15.94 -22.32 1.63
CA ASN A 342 -17.14 -22.64 0.84
C ASN A 342 -17.44 -21.63 -0.26
N GLU A 343 -16.58 -20.62 -0.46
CA GLU A 343 -16.80 -19.48 -1.38
C GLU A 343 -18.10 -18.68 -1.11
N ASP A 344 -18.60 -18.68 0.13
CA ASP A 344 -19.85 -18.03 0.55
C ASP A 344 -19.58 -16.76 1.40
N ILE A 345 -19.12 -15.70 0.76
CA ILE A 345 -18.87 -14.42 1.46
C ILE A 345 -20.16 -13.78 1.95
N ALA A 346 -21.27 -13.95 1.24
CA ALA A 346 -22.57 -13.42 1.67
C ALA A 346 -22.98 -13.99 3.04
N GLY A 347 -22.77 -15.29 3.24
CA GLY A 347 -23.03 -15.97 4.51
C GLY A 347 -22.28 -15.38 5.70
N VAL A 348 -21.08 -14.82 5.51
CA VAL A 348 -20.34 -14.12 6.59
C VAL A 348 -21.15 -12.94 7.13
N PHE A 349 -21.65 -12.10 6.24
CA PHE A 349 -22.30 -10.83 6.59
C PHE A 349 -23.80 -11.00 6.91
N VAL A 350 -24.46 -11.97 6.29
CA VAL A 350 -25.91 -12.23 6.44
C VAL A 350 -26.22 -13.23 7.55
N GLU A 351 -25.29 -14.12 7.90
CA GLU A 351 -25.52 -15.15 8.91
C GLU A 351 -24.44 -15.17 10.00
N GLY A 352 -23.16 -15.20 9.61
CA GLY A 352 -22.04 -15.36 10.54
C GLY A 352 -22.02 -14.27 11.62
N ILE A 353 -21.94 -13.01 11.20
CA ILE A 353 -21.92 -11.85 12.09
C ILE A 353 -23.24 -11.68 12.86
N PRO A 354 -24.44 -11.75 12.23
CA PRO A 354 -25.71 -11.70 12.95
C PRO A 354 -25.84 -12.77 14.05
N ASN A 355 -25.39 -14.00 13.78
CA ASN A 355 -25.40 -15.07 14.78
C ASN A 355 -24.48 -14.76 15.97
N ALA A 356 -23.32 -14.14 15.73
CA ALA A 356 -22.43 -13.71 16.81
C ALA A 356 -23.08 -12.62 17.67
N LEU A 357 -23.75 -11.64 17.06
CA LEU A 357 -24.52 -10.65 17.80
C LEU A 357 -25.65 -11.29 18.62
N SER A 358 -26.34 -12.29 18.07
CA SER A 358 -27.41 -13.00 18.80
C SER A 358 -26.87 -13.69 20.04
N MET A 359 -25.74 -14.39 19.94
CA MET A 359 -25.09 -15.03 21.08
C MET A 359 -24.59 -14.03 22.12
N PHE A 360 -24.05 -12.89 21.68
CA PHE A 360 -23.71 -11.78 22.56
C PHE A 360 -24.94 -11.29 23.34
N LYS A 361 -26.04 -10.99 22.65
CA LYS A 361 -27.29 -10.50 23.26
C LYS A 361 -27.85 -11.48 24.29
N GLN A 362 -27.83 -12.78 23.99
CA GLN A 362 -28.25 -13.80 24.95
C GLN A 362 -27.46 -13.71 26.25
N LYS A 363 -26.13 -13.55 26.20
CA LYS A 363 -25.31 -13.42 27.41
C LYS A 363 -25.65 -12.16 28.22
N VAL A 364 -25.97 -11.06 27.56
CA VAL A 364 -26.44 -9.83 28.22
C VAL A 364 -27.81 -10.05 28.89
N GLU A 365 -28.76 -10.66 28.18
CA GLU A 365 -30.13 -10.92 28.67
C GLU A 365 -30.16 -11.90 29.86
N HIS A 366 -29.24 -12.87 29.89
CA HIS A 366 -29.09 -13.79 31.02
C HIS A 366 -28.38 -13.15 32.23
N GLY A 367 -28.03 -11.86 32.16
CA GLY A 367 -27.47 -11.12 33.29
C GLY A 367 -26.02 -11.49 33.61
N ASN A 368 -25.19 -11.76 32.60
CA ASN A 368 -23.77 -12.00 32.82
C ASN A 368 -23.11 -10.77 33.48
N ALA A 369 -22.40 -11.00 34.59
CA ALA A 369 -21.82 -9.93 35.41
C ALA A 369 -20.60 -9.25 34.76
N LEU A 370 -19.98 -9.83 33.73
CA LEU A 370 -18.74 -9.31 33.17
C LEU A 370 -18.95 -7.98 32.42
N GLU A 371 -17.99 -7.06 32.52
CA GLU A 371 -18.06 -5.71 31.92
C GLU A 371 -18.31 -5.76 30.41
N ARG A 372 -17.72 -6.74 29.73
CA ARG A 372 -17.90 -6.95 28.29
C ARG A 372 -19.31 -7.38 27.89
N TYR A 373 -20.17 -7.79 28.82
CA TYR A 373 -21.55 -8.21 28.59
C TYR A 373 -22.58 -7.25 29.20
N GLN A 374 -22.31 -5.95 29.12
CA GLN A 374 -23.21 -4.89 29.60
C GLN A 374 -23.96 -4.19 28.45
N MET A 375 -25.06 -3.52 28.76
CA MET A 375 -25.92 -2.82 27.79
C MET A 375 -25.23 -1.66 27.06
N ASN A 376 -24.11 -1.15 27.57
CA ASN A 376 -23.32 -0.07 26.96
C ASN A 376 -22.17 -0.59 26.06
N ASN A 377 -22.37 -1.73 25.40
CA ASN A 377 -21.37 -2.35 24.53
C ASN A 377 -21.46 -1.85 23.08
N GLU A 378 -20.33 -1.84 22.35
CA GLU A 378 -20.26 -1.44 20.94
C GLU A 378 -21.19 -2.25 20.03
N TRP A 379 -21.50 -3.50 20.37
CA TRP A 379 -22.46 -4.34 19.66
C TRP A 379 -23.85 -3.68 19.47
N PHE A 380 -24.29 -2.84 20.41
CA PHE A 380 -25.58 -2.13 20.31
C PHE A 380 -25.58 -1.03 19.23
N GLN A 381 -24.40 -0.57 18.82
CA GLN A 381 -24.24 0.40 17.72
C GLN A 381 -23.81 -0.27 16.41
N PHE A 382 -23.63 -1.59 16.39
CA PHE A 382 -23.00 -2.30 15.28
C PHE A 382 -23.77 -2.19 13.96
N TYR A 383 -25.10 -2.33 14.00
CA TYR A 383 -26.01 -2.23 12.85
C TYR A 383 -26.66 -0.85 12.67
N ASN A 384 -26.33 0.13 13.51
CA ASN A 384 -26.88 1.47 13.37
C ASN A 384 -26.22 2.16 12.16
N ASP A 385 -26.90 2.08 11.02
CA ASP A 385 -26.56 2.60 9.68
C ASP A 385 -27.24 3.97 9.44
N SER A 386 -26.89 4.87 8.49
CA SER A 386 -25.78 4.99 7.54
C SER A 386 -25.97 6.22 6.62
N THR A 387 -25.47 7.41 6.97
CA THR A 387 -25.23 8.52 6.00
C THR A 387 -24.01 9.38 6.36
N THR A 388 -23.57 9.38 7.62
CA THR A 388 -22.51 10.28 8.14
C THR A 388 -21.13 9.65 8.25
N ILE A 389 -21.00 8.32 8.26
CA ILE A 389 -19.68 7.66 8.27
C ILE A 389 -19.16 7.60 6.83
N THR A 390 -18.63 8.73 6.37
CA THR A 390 -17.89 8.88 5.10
C THR A 390 -16.39 8.62 5.26
N TYR A 391 -15.92 8.46 6.50
CA TYR A 391 -14.48 8.36 6.78
C TYR A 391 -14.05 6.90 7.03
N ASN A 392 -13.18 6.40 6.14
CA ASN A 392 -12.47 5.12 6.28
C ASN A 392 -11.49 5.05 7.49
N HIS A 393 -11.56 6.02 8.42
CA HIS A 393 -10.61 6.24 9.51
C HIS A 393 -11.24 6.29 10.92
N SER A 394 -12.50 5.86 11.08
CA SER A 394 -13.09 5.72 12.42
C SER A 394 -12.65 4.41 13.06
N ASN A 395 -12.32 4.40 14.36
CA ASN A 395 -12.00 3.19 15.13
C ASN A 395 -13.24 2.42 15.64
N LEU A 396 -14.46 2.84 15.23
CA LEU A 396 -15.71 2.25 15.70
C LEU A 396 -15.91 0.81 15.19
N PHE A 397 -16.53 -0.03 16.02
CA PHE A 397 -16.99 -1.37 15.67
C PHE A 397 -18.38 -1.35 15.02
N THR A 398 -18.44 -1.19 13.68
CA THR A 398 -19.72 -1.16 12.92
C THR A 398 -19.70 -2.07 11.69
N TYR A 399 -20.88 -2.53 11.29
CA TYR A 399 -21.10 -3.41 10.13
C TYR A 399 -20.53 -2.80 8.83
N LYS A 400 -20.92 -1.55 8.50
CA LYS A 400 -20.48 -0.86 7.28
C LYS A 400 -18.96 -0.72 7.18
N LEU A 401 -18.27 -0.46 8.30
CA LEU A 401 -16.81 -0.35 8.30
C LEU A 401 -16.12 -1.67 8.01
N ARG A 402 -16.64 -2.81 8.52
CA ARG A 402 -16.09 -4.15 8.24
C ARG A 402 -16.35 -4.56 6.79
N LEU A 403 -17.54 -4.22 6.27
CA LEU A 403 -17.89 -4.44 4.88
C LEU A 403 -16.97 -3.66 3.92
N ASN A 404 -16.80 -2.36 4.15
CA ASN A 404 -15.92 -1.51 3.35
C ASN A 404 -14.47 -1.99 3.44
N ASP A 405 -14.01 -2.40 4.62
CA ASP A 405 -12.66 -2.92 4.83
C ASP A 405 -12.41 -4.26 4.13
N TRP A 406 -13.44 -5.11 4.03
CA TRP A 406 -13.39 -6.34 3.25
C TRP A 406 -13.28 -6.05 1.76
N ASN A 407 -14.13 -5.17 1.22
CA ASN A 407 -14.10 -4.84 -0.20
C ASN A 407 -12.81 -4.10 -0.60
N ASP A 408 -12.31 -3.18 0.24
CA ASP A 408 -11.00 -2.53 0.05
C ASP A 408 -9.86 -3.55 0.01
N PHE A 409 -9.91 -4.58 0.85
CA PHE A 409 -8.94 -5.69 0.81
C PHE A 409 -9.03 -6.49 -0.51
N VAL A 410 -10.24 -6.85 -0.95
CA VAL A 410 -10.46 -7.59 -2.20
C VAL A 410 -9.91 -6.83 -3.40
N GLU A 411 -10.12 -5.51 -3.45
CA GLU A 411 -9.56 -4.63 -4.48
C GLU A 411 -8.03 -4.57 -4.42
N LYS A 412 -7.45 -4.32 -3.25
CA LYS A 412 -5.98 -4.22 -3.07
C LYS A 412 -5.23 -5.50 -3.42
N VAL A 413 -5.81 -6.67 -3.14
CA VAL A 413 -5.19 -7.97 -3.45
C VAL A 413 -5.49 -8.40 -4.90
N ASN A 414 -6.30 -7.62 -5.62
CA ASN A 414 -6.76 -7.89 -6.99
C ASN A 414 -7.40 -9.29 -7.10
N LEU A 415 -8.37 -9.54 -6.23
CA LEU A 415 -9.16 -10.77 -6.23
C LEU A 415 -10.39 -10.63 -7.14
N ASP A 416 -10.95 -11.77 -7.57
CA ASP A 416 -12.17 -11.81 -8.36
C ASP A 416 -13.34 -11.12 -7.63
N LEU A 417 -14.19 -10.42 -8.39
CA LEU A 417 -15.40 -9.74 -7.92
C LEU A 417 -16.34 -10.68 -7.15
N LYS A 418 -16.28 -12.00 -7.35
CA LYS A 418 -17.04 -12.98 -6.56
C LYS A 418 -16.76 -12.90 -5.05
N TRP A 419 -15.59 -12.38 -4.68
CA TRP A 419 -15.20 -12.18 -3.28
C TRP A 419 -15.70 -10.85 -2.72
N GLN A 420 -16.22 -9.94 -3.54
CA GLN A 420 -16.86 -8.72 -3.06
C GLN A 420 -18.27 -9.01 -2.55
N TYR A 421 -18.67 -8.30 -1.50
CA TYR A 421 -20.05 -8.31 -1.05
C TYR A 421 -20.58 -6.88 -1.02
N TYR A 422 -21.68 -6.66 -1.72
CA TYR A 422 -22.43 -5.42 -1.64
C TYR A 422 -23.72 -5.75 -0.90
N SER A 423 -23.95 -5.07 0.23
CA SER A 423 -25.22 -5.20 0.94
C SER A 423 -26.35 -4.96 -0.04
N GLN A 424 -27.25 -5.93 -0.19
CA GLN A 424 -28.50 -5.71 -0.92
C GLN A 424 -29.19 -4.52 -0.26
N PRO A 425 -29.66 -3.50 -1.01
CA PRO A 425 -30.55 -2.52 -0.44
C PRO A 425 -31.74 -3.32 0.10
N THR A 426 -31.95 -3.25 1.41
CA THR A 426 -33.15 -3.77 2.06
C THR A 426 -34.35 -3.29 1.27
N LEU A 427 -35.07 -4.23 0.64
CA LEU A 427 -36.37 -4.02 0.01
C LEU A 427 -37.42 -3.65 1.06
#